data_AF-A0A7G8JAM1-F1
#
_entry.id   AF-A0A7G8JAM1-F1
#
_cell.length_a   1.000
_cell.length_b   1.000
_cell.length_c   1.000
_cell.angle_alpha   90.00
_cell.angle_beta   90.00
_cell.angle_gamma   90.00
#
_symmetry.space_group_name_H-M   'P 1'
#
loop_
_entity.id
_entity.type
_entity.pdbx_description
1 polymer ?
#
loop_
_entity_poly.entity_id
_entity_poly.type
_entity_poly.pdbx_seq_one_letter_code
_entity_poly.pdbx_strand_id
1 'polypeptide(L)' 'MSTQQTFKRYAIRYRDSSGCSYEDSVYASDAMEAQNLAMEFNEELRRRPHSITAVLQTSN' A
#
# COMPACT_ATOMS: atom_id res chain seq x y z
N MET A 1 1.83 -10.91 -26.45
CA MET A 1 1.33 -11.34 -25.13
C MET A 1 0.84 -10.11 -24.41
N SER A 2 -0.47 -9.91 -24.32
CA SER A 2 -1.05 -8.73 -23.69
C SER A 2 -1.00 -8.93 -22.18
N THR A 3 0.06 -8.50 -21.53
CA THR A 3 0.08 -8.32 -20.07
C THR A 3 -0.80 -7.12 -19.75
N GLN A 4 -2.11 -7.31 -19.87
CA GLN A 4 -3.07 -6.49 -19.16
C GLN A 4 -2.86 -6.81 -17.67
N GLN A 5 -1.78 -6.29 -17.08
CA GLN A 5 -1.71 -6.14 -15.63
C GLN A 5 -2.89 -5.24 -15.30
N THR A 6 -3.97 -5.88 -14.84
CA THR A 6 -5.14 -5.14 -14.38
C THR A 6 -4.70 -4.49 -13.09
N PHE A 7 -4.20 -3.25 -13.21
CA PHE A 7 -3.77 -2.49 -12.05
C PHE A 7 -5.01 -2.25 -11.21
N LYS A 8 -5.07 -2.96 -10.08
CA LYS A 8 -6.10 -2.80 -9.09
C LYS A 8 -5.67 -1.67 -8.19
N ARG A 9 -6.65 -0.91 -7.72
CA ARG A 9 -6.41 0.11 -6.72
C ARG A 9 -6.33 -0.59 -5.37
N TYR A 10 -5.30 -0.28 -4.60
CA TYR A 10 -5.10 -0.77 -3.25
C TYR A 10 -5.04 0.41 -2.30
N ALA A 11 -5.81 0.35 -1.23
CA ALA A 11 -5.76 1.29 -0.12
C ALA A 11 -4.83 0.74 0.96
N ILE A 12 -3.75 1.45 1.23
CA ILE A 12 -2.76 1.14 2.25
C ILE A 12 -3.07 1.97 3.47
N ARG A 13 -3.44 1.31 4.56
CA ARG A 13 -3.67 1.95 5.84
C ARG A 13 -2.47 1.75 6.72
N TYR A 14 -1.88 2.84 7.19
CA TYR A 14 -0.78 2.79 8.13
C TYR A 14 -1.00 3.77 9.27
N ARG A 15 -0.33 3.51 10.40
CA ARG A 15 -0.38 4.37 11.56
C ARG A 15 1.02 4.88 11.86
N ASP A 16 1.11 6.19 12.00
CA ASP A 16 2.35 6.84 12.39
C ASP A 16 2.65 6.64 13.89
N SER A 17 3.88 6.92 14.30
CA SER A 17 4.33 6.93 15.69
C SER A 17 3.51 7.86 16.59
N SER A 18 2.92 8.93 16.05
CA SER A 18 1.99 9.80 16.76
C SER A 18 0.59 9.20 16.97
N GLY A 19 0.32 8.00 16.44
CA GLY A 19 -0.99 7.34 16.52
C GLY A 19 -1.99 7.81 15.46
N CYS A 20 -1.59 8.73 14.58
CA CYS A 20 -2.38 9.19 13.45
C CYS A 20 -2.49 8.08 12.40
N SER A 21 -3.71 7.80 11.95
CA SER A 21 -3.97 6.80 10.91
C SER A 21 -4.00 7.51 9.56
N TYR A 22 -3.18 7.03 8.64
CA TYR A 22 -3.08 7.48 7.26
C TYR A 22 -3.59 6.40 6.33
N GLU A 23 -4.22 6.83 5.26
CA GLU A 23 -4.66 5.97 4.18
C GLU A 23 -4.08 6.52 2.88
N ASP A 24 -3.31 5.69 2.19
CA ASP A 24 -2.79 5.98 0.86
C ASP A 24 -3.45 5.06 -0.16
N SER A 25 -3.55 5.50 -1.42
CA SER A 25 -4.14 4.68 -2.47
C SER A 25 -3.20 4.55 -3.65
N VAL A 26 -2.72 3.33 -3.86
CA VAL A 26 -1.74 3.00 -4.88
C VAL A 26 -2.36 2.08 -5.93
N TYR A 27 -1.90 2.20 -7.16
CA TYR A 27 -2.27 1.28 -8.23
C TYR A 27 -1.19 0.23 -8.37
N ALA A 28 -1.57 -1.02 -8.21
CA ALA A 28 -0.63 -2.14 -8.27
C ALA A 28 -1.27 -3.33 -8.96
N SER A 29 -0.44 -4.20 -9.52
CA SER A 29 -0.94 -5.46 -10.08
C SER A 29 -1.43 -6.40 -8.99
N ASP A 30 -0.74 -6.40 -7.84
CA ASP A 30 -0.94 -7.33 -6.75
C ASP A 30 -0.71 -6.65 -5.38
N ALA A 31 -1.19 -7.28 -4.31
CA ALA A 31 -1.05 -6.75 -2.96
C ALA A 31 0.42 -6.59 -2.51
N MET A 32 1.33 -7.42 -3.05
CA MET A 32 2.76 -7.35 -2.78
C MET A 32 3.39 -6.08 -3.39
N GLU A 33 3.08 -5.80 -4.65
CA GLU A 33 3.50 -4.56 -5.34
C GLU A 33 2.92 -3.33 -4.63
N ALA A 34 1.65 -3.39 -4.22
CA ALA A 34 1.01 -2.30 -3.47
C ALA A 34 1.71 -2.02 -2.14
N GLN A 35 2.10 -3.09 -1.43
CA GLN A 35 2.84 -2.98 -0.19
C GLN A 35 4.24 -2.41 -0.42
N ASN A 36 4.95 -2.87 -1.46
CA ASN A 36 6.27 -2.34 -1.80
C ASN A 36 6.21 -0.86 -2.15
N LEU A 37 5.23 -0.44 -2.95
CA LEU A 37 4.98 0.96 -3.27
C LEU A 37 4.72 1.79 -2.01
N ALA A 38 3.93 1.30 -1.06
CA ALA A 38 3.76 2.01 0.21
C ALA A 38 5.05 2.12 1.03
N MET A 39 5.88 1.08 1.04
CA MET A 39 7.19 1.14 1.68
C MET A 39 8.15 2.10 0.95
N GLU A 40 8.08 2.19 -0.38
CA GLU A 40 8.86 3.14 -1.16
C GLU A 40 8.38 4.58 -0.98
N PHE A 41 7.07 4.79 -0.93
CA PHE A 41 6.46 6.10 -0.74
C PHE A 41 6.69 6.63 0.68
N ASN A 42 6.88 5.72 1.64
CA ASN A 42 7.00 6.06 3.04
C ASN A 42 8.15 5.27 3.67
N GLU A 43 9.35 5.88 3.70
CA GLU A 43 10.54 5.24 4.28
C GLU A 43 10.36 4.80 5.73
N GLU A 44 9.45 5.45 6.47
CA GLU A 44 9.08 5.02 7.81
C GLU A 44 8.38 3.66 7.81
N LEU A 45 7.51 3.39 6.84
CA LEU A 45 6.90 2.06 6.67
C LEU A 45 7.92 1.03 6.25
N ARG A 46 8.93 1.42 5.46
CA ARG A 46 10.06 0.54 5.11
C ARG A 46 10.89 0.16 6.33
N ARG A 47 11.12 1.10 7.25
CA ARG A 47 11.83 0.84 8.52
C ARG A 47 10.95 0.17 9.57
N ARG A 48 9.64 0.40 9.54
CA ARG A 48 8.64 -0.13 10.45
C ARG A 48 7.46 -0.72 9.68
N PRO A 49 7.61 -1.95 9.16
CA PRO A 49 6.50 -2.63 8.48
C PRO A 49 5.30 -2.85 9.42
N HIS A 50 5.51 -2.84 10.74
CA HIS A 50 4.46 -2.90 11.76
C HIS A 50 3.52 -1.68 11.79
N SER A 51 3.93 -0.55 11.21
CA SER A 51 3.05 0.61 11.07
C SER A 51 1.97 0.39 10.02
N ILE A 52 2.16 -0.53 9.07
CA ILE A 52 1.13 -0.90 8.10
C ILE A 52 0.07 -1.71 8.82
N THR A 53 -1.12 -1.13 8.94
CA THR A 53 -2.27 -1.77 9.58
C THR A 53 -3.07 -2.65 8.63
N ALA A 54 -3.17 -2.26 7.35
CA ALA A 54 -3.90 -3.04 6.35
C ALA A 54 -3.51 -2.65 4.92
N VAL A 55 -3.59 -3.62 4.01
CA VAL A 55 -3.52 -3.43 2.56
C VAL A 55 -4.81 -3.97 1.98
N LEU A 56 -5.70 -3.07 1.56
CA LEU A 56 -7.05 -3.40 1.10
C LEU A 56 -7.14 -3.22 -0.40
N GLN A 57 -7.45 -4.27 -1.15
CA GLN A 57 -7.78 -4.12 -2.56
C GLN A 57 -9.13 -3.39 -2.67
N THR A 58 -9.14 -2.23 -3.29
CA THR A 58 -10.37 -1.52 -3.63
C THR A 58 -10.78 -1.94 -5.03
N SER A 59 -11.80 -2.79 -5.13
CA SER A 59 -12.47 -3.07 -6.39
C SER A 59 -13.44 -1.93 -6.66
N ASN A 60 -13.23 -1.19 -7.77
CA ASN A 60 -14.28 -0.35 -8.34
C ASN A 60 -15.23 -1.26 -9.13
#